data_AF-A0A3M6WSB2-F1
#
_entry.id   AF-A0A3M6WSB2-F1
#
_cell.length_a   1.000
_cell.length_b   1.000
_cell.length_c   1.000
_cell.angle_alpha   90.00
_cell.angle_beta   90.00
_cell.angle_gamma   90.00
#
_symmetry.space_group_name_H-M   'P 1'
#
loop_
_entity.id
_entity.type
_entity.pdbx_description
1 polymer ?
#
loop_
_entity_poly.entity_id
_entity_poly.type
_entity_poly.pdbx_seq_one_letter_code
_entity_poly.pdbx_strand_id
1 'polypeptide(L)'
;MMPMVKYGFGAFAILGWNVVSGFGYFRAKAYELFVIQHICAAAVLLWLLYIHVPAYAQSYVYLSIAFVALDWGVRIAWSLIRNLHLLASSKSRVLGYHASLKPLAGDVVRVTIKNVDFTWKPGQHVYLSIPRLRPFEIHPFTIASVSEKRHGAVSSNLTLIIKAHKGFSRSLHKAAIGSVTRGGTYRAFLTGPWGTPPDLSHCETVVLLATSSGASFTVPLLENMMQKPGCVRRITFHWIIRSESHLSWFGDKLTTLVEKAQTHSVNLHVVVHVTRDDQQRPLQGGGDTVEKKQEQREPIVSVISRPDVSPKEANVSVSGADRSALLAVEHDHAPGHQSSMNVVYDKRPDVTSLTRGPVEDALGETAVVVCGGPTLTAQSRTFVASLSDERAVHKGTGAQGIYLFTETYGW
;
A
#
# COMPACT_ATOMS: atom_id res chain seq x y z
N MET A 1 49.55 16.60 25.55
CA MET A 1 48.17 16.04 25.52
C MET A 1 48.25 14.55 25.81
N MET A 2 47.62 14.08 26.91
CA MET A 2 47.60 12.66 27.26
C MET A 2 47.01 11.84 26.10
N PRO A 3 47.53 10.63 25.78
CA PRO A 3 47.05 9.82 24.66
C PRO A 3 45.53 9.62 24.67
N MET A 4 44.96 9.40 25.86
CA MET A 4 43.52 9.27 26.09
C MET A 4 42.71 10.45 25.52
N VAL A 5 43.19 11.68 25.68
CA VAL A 5 42.51 12.90 25.23
C VAL A 5 42.48 13.00 23.69
N LYS A 6 43.54 12.54 23.01
CA LYS A 6 43.62 12.53 21.54
C LYS A 6 42.53 11.64 20.92
N TYR A 7 42.35 10.44 21.48
CA TYR A 7 41.30 9.51 21.02
C TYR A 7 39.89 10.04 21.31
N GLY A 8 39.71 10.79 22.41
CA GLY A 8 38.45 11.47 22.71
C GLY A 8 38.07 12.53 21.68
N PHE A 9 39.03 13.38 21.28
CA PHE A 9 38.81 14.34 20.19
C PHE A 9 38.51 13.64 18.86
N GLY A 10 39.19 12.53 18.58
CA GLY A 10 38.90 11.69 17.41
C GLY A 10 37.45 11.16 17.43
N ALA A 11 37.01 10.60 18.56
CA ALA A 11 35.66 10.08 18.72
C ALA A 11 34.61 11.20 18.54
N PHE A 12 34.87 12.39 19.10
CA PHE A 12 34.01 13.55 18.92
C PHE A 12 33.92 13.99 17.46
N ALA A 13 35.04 14.02 16.73
CA ALA A 13 35.04 14.36 15.30
C ALA A 13 34.24 13.35 14.46
N ILE A 14 34.39 12.05 14.72
CA ILE A 14 33.60 11.00 14.03
C ILE A 14 32.12 11.10 14.37
N LEU A 15 31.77 11.39 15.62
CA LEU A 15 30.39 11.62 16.02
C LEU A 15 29.79 12.84 15.30
N GLY A 16 30.53 13.96 15.24
CA GLY A 16 30.13 15.15 14.49
C GLY A 16 29.95 14.85 13.00
N TRP A 17 30.85 14.08 12.40
CA TRP A 17 30.72 13.63 11.01
C TRP A 17 29.47 12.77 10.79
N ASN A 18 29.15 11.85 11.72
CA ASN A 18 27.93 11.04 11.65
C ASN A 18 26.65 11.90 11.71
N VAL A 19 26.64 12.97 12.50
CA VAL A 19 25.53 13.93 12.54
C VAL A 19 25.39 14.66 11.20
N VAL A 20 26.48 15.22 10.68
CA VAL A 20 26.46 15.98 9.42
C VAL A 20 26.08 15.10 8.24
N SER A 21 26.73 13.94 8.09
CA SER A 21 26.41 12.98 7.02
C SER A 21 25.00 12.36 7.17
N GLY A 22 24.46 12.36 8.39
CA GLY A 22 23.10 11.90 8.72
C GLY A 22 21.98 12.84 8.31
N PHE A 23 22.26 14.09 7.90
CA PHE A 23 21.23 15.01 7.45
C PHE A 23 20.46 14.45 6.23
N GLY A 24 19.15 14.71 6.22
CA GLY A 24 18.23 14.20 5.19
C GLY A 24 18.65 14.50 3.76
N TYR A 25 19.29 15.65 3.53
CA TYR A 25 19.82 16.04 2.22
C TYR A 25 20.85 15.04 1.66
N PHE A 26 21.85 14.64 2.46
CA PHE A 26 22.87 13.68 2.03
C PHE A 26 22.28 12.29 1.83
N ARG A 27 21.42 11.86 2.76
CA ARG A 27 20.70 10.57 2.69
C ARG A 27 19.84 10.45 1.43
N ALA A 28 19.12 11.50 1.06
CA ALA A 28 18.27 11.52 -0.12
C ALA A 28 19.07 11.49 -1.43
N LYS A 29 20.25 12.12 -1.46
CA LYS A 29 21.09 12.17 -2.67
C LYS A 29 21.83 10.86 -2.94
N ALA A 30 22.38 10.23 -1.90
CA ALA A 30 23.22 9.03 -2.03
C ALA A 30 23.03 8.08 -0.83
N TYR A 31 21.88 7.43 -0.75
CA TYR A 31 21.54 6.53 0.37
C TYR A 31 22.52 5.36 0.55
N GLU A 32 22.93 4.69 -0.54
CA GLU A 32 23.86 3.55 -0.48
C GLU A 32 25.21 3.96 0.12
N LEU A 33 25.76 5.10 -0.33
CA LEU A 33 27.01 5.65 0.20
C LEU A 33 26.85 6.07 1.67
N PHE A 34 25.73 6.69 2.03
CA PHE A 34 25.41 7.08 3.39
C PHE A 34 25.41 5.87 4.35
N VAL A 35 24.81 4.74 3.96
CA VAL A 35 24.76 3.55 4.81
C VAL A 35 26.15 2.96 5.02
N ILE A 36 26.94 2.82 3.95
CA ILE A 36 28.31 2.27 4.04
C ILE A 36 29.17 3.15 4.95
N GLN A 37 29.20 4.47 4.71
CA GLN A 37 30.02 5.37 5.51
C GLN A 37 29.56 5.40 6.98
N HIS A 38 28.25 5.31 7.24
CA HIS A 38 27.71 5.31 8.60
C HIS A 38 28.14 4.07 9.39
N ILE A 39 28.11 2.89 8.76
CA ILE A 39 28.58 1.65 9.38
C ILE A 39 30.09 1.72 9.65
N CYS A 40 30.89 2.19 8.69
CA CYS A 40 32.33 2.37 8.88
C CYS A 40 32.64 3.38 10.01
N ALA A 41 31.94 4.51 10.03
CA ALA A 41 32.11 5.53 11.08
C ALA A 41 31.70 4.99 12.45
N ALA A 42 30.63 4.20 12.56
CA ALA A 42 30.23 3.56 13.81
C ALA A 42 31.28 2.56 14.31
N ALA A 43 31.88 1.75 13.43
CA ALA A 43 32.95 0.83 13.80
C ALA A 43 34.20 1.57 14.30
N VAL A 44 34.61 2.63 13.60
CA VAL A 44 35.73 3.48 14.02
C VAL A 44 35.42 4.19 15.35
N LEU A 45 34.19 4.66 15.54
CA LEU A 45 33.76 5.28 16.80
C LEU A 45 33.87 4.31 17.97
N LEU A 46 33.38 3.07 17.83
CA LEU A 46 33.49 2.06 18.88
C LEU A 46 34.95 1.72 19.21
N TRP A 47 35.82 1.65 18.20
CA TRP A 47 37.26 1.45 18.39
C TRP A 47 37.92 2.62 19.13
N LEU A 48 37.63 3.86 18.73
CA LEU A 48 38.14 5.06 19.40
C LEU A 48 37.65 5.15 20.84
N LEU A 49 36.38 4.83 21.09
CA LEU A 49 35.81 4.79 22.44
C LEU A 49 36.48 3.73 23.30
N TYR A 50 36.74 2.54 22.77
CA TYR A 50 37.43 1.46 23.50
C TYR A 50 38.79 1.89 24.06
N ILE A 51 39.57 2.66 23.27
CA ILE A 51 40.88 3.19 23.68
C ILE A 51 40.74 4.44 24.55
N HIS A 52 39.72 5.27 24.32
CA HIS A 52 39.50 6.52 25.03
C HIS A 52 38.98 6.32 26.46
N VAL A 53 38.06 5.37 26.68
CA VAL A 53 37.40 5.21 27.97
C VAL A 53 38.28 4.44 28.97
N PRO A 54 38.24 4.80 30.27
CA PRO A 54 38.96 4.05 31.29
C PRO A 54 38.39 2.63 31.45
N ALA A 55 39.21 1.72 31.98
CA ALA A 55 38.87 0.28 32.09
C ALA A 55 37.52 0.00 32.77
N TYR A 56 37.16 0.78 33.81
CA TYR A 56 35.88 0.61 34.51
C TYR A 56 34.64 0.92 33.65
N ALA A 57 34.80 1.67 32.56
CA ALA A 57 33.72 2.06 31.65
C ALA A 57 33.71 1.25 30.33
N GLN A 58 34.68 0.36 30.11
CA GLN A 58 34.74 -0.47 28.88
C GLN A 58 33.56 -1.46 28.77
N SER A 59 32.93 -1.81 29.89
CA SER A 59 31.72 -2.65 29.92
C SER A 59 30.60 -2.10 29.04
N TYR A 60 30.43 -0.77 28.95
CA TYR A 60 29.42 -0.14 28.09
C TYR A 60 29.73 -0.30 26.59
N VAL A 61 31.02 -0.31 26.22
CA VAL A 61 31.45 -0.55 24.84
C VAL A 61 31.19 -2.00 24.46
N TYR A 62 31.54 -2.96 25.34
CA TYR A 62 31.24 -4.37 25.12
C TYR A 62 29.74 -4.64 25.04
N LEU A 63 28.94 -4.00 25.89
CA LEU A 63 27.47 -4.10 25.85
C LEU A 63 26.92 -3.59 24.50
N SER A 64 27.46 -2.48 23.98
CA SER A 64 27.08 -1.93 22.68
C SER A 64 27.40 -2.91 21.54
N ILE A 65 28.60 -3.50 21.55
CA ILE A 65 29.01 -4.53 20.57
C ILE A 65 28.11 -5.77 20.68
N ALA A 66 27.81 -6.22 21.91
CA ALA A 66 26.97 -7.37 22.15
C ALA A 66 25.55 -7.18 21.60
N PHE A 67 24.93 -6.01 21.78
CA PHE A 67 23.62 -5.72 21.22
C PHE A 67 23.61 -5.72 19.69
N VAL A 68 24.62 -5.13 19.05
CA VAL A 68 24.74 -5.14 17.57
C VAL A 68 24.95 -6.56 17.05
N ALA A 69 25.85 -7.32 17.68
CA ALA A 69 26.12 -8.70 17.30
C ALA A 69 24.89 -9.60 17.51
N LEU A 70 24.14 -9.40 18.58
CA LEU A 70 22.90 -10.14 18.84
C LEU A 70 21.83 -9.80 17.81
N ASP A 71 21.57 -8.53 17.51
CA ASP A 71 20.58 -8.13 16.50
C ASP A 71 20.92 -8.74 15.12
N TRP A 72 22.17 -8.62 14.68
CA TRP A 72 22.63 -9.22 13.43
C TRP A 72 22.56 -10.74 13.45
N GLY A 73 23.00 -11.37 14.54
CA GLY A 73 22.95 -12.83 14.72
C GLY A 73 21.53 -13.36 14.62
N VAL A 74 20.57 -12.73 15.30
CA VAL A 74 19.15 -13.09 15.25
C VAL A 74 18.59 -12.91 13.83
N ARG A 75 18.89 -11.79 13.16
CA ARG A 75 18.42 -11.55 11.77
C ARG A 75 18.98 -12.56 10.79
N ILE A 76 20.28 -12.88 10.87
CA ILE A 76 20.93 -13.86 10.01
C ILE A 76 20.37 -15.25 10.28
N ALA A 77 20.29 -15.67 11.55
CA ALA A 77 19.71 -16.96 11.92
C ALA A 77 18.26 -17.08 11.42
N TRP A 78 17.44 -16.06 11.62
CA TRP A 78 16.04 -16.03 11.16
C TRP A 78 15.91 -16.06 9.63
N SER A 79 16.83 -15.40 8.91
CA SER A 79 16.91 -15.46 7.45
C SER A 79 17.30 -16.87 6.98
N LEU A 80 18.31 -17.48 7.59
CA LEU A 80 18.75 -18.84 7.27
C LEU A 80 17.64 -19.87 7.52
N ILE A 81 17.03 -19.84 8.71
CA ILE A 81 15.93 -20.74 9.08
C ILE A 81 14.80 -20.71 8.04
N ARG A 82 14.43 -19.51 7.58
CA ARG A 82 13.35 -19.35 6.61
C ARG A 82 13.74 -19.78 5.20
N ASN A 83 14.90 -19.33 4.71
CA ASN A 83 15.31 -19.64 3.34
C ASN A 83 15.83 -21.08 3.17
N LEU A 84 16.18 -21.76 4.26
CA LEU A 84 16.46 -23.20 4.31
C LEU A 84 15.21 -24.04 4.61
N HIS A 85 14.04 -23.42 4.75
CA HIS A 85 12.76 -24.10 5.01
C HIS A 85 12.78 -24.99 6.26
N LEU A 86 13.55 -24.63 7.30
CA LEU A 86 13.73 -25.48 8.50
C LEU A 86 12.45 -25.60 9.33
N LEU A 87 11.58 -24.59 9.29
CA LEU A 87 10.28 -24.55 9.97
C LEU A 87 9.11 -24.93 9.05
N ALA A 88 9.38 -25.30 7.80
CA ALA A 88 8.35 -25.62 6.83
C ALA A 88 7.77 -27.01 7.10
N SER A 89 6.44 -27.13 7.05
CA SER A 89 5.76 -28.44 7.11
C SER A 89 6.13 -29.33 5.91
N SER A 90 6.40 -28.73 4.75
CA SER A 90 6.94 -29.41 3.57
C SER A 90 8.37 -28.92 3.32
N LYS A 91 9.35 -29.81 3.50
CA LYS A 91 10.77 -29.49 3.29
C LYS A 91 11.07 -29.41 1.80
N SER A 92 11.18 -28.20 1.27
CA SER A 92 11.80 -27.96 -0.04
C SER A 92 13.29 -28.23 0.06
N ARG A 93 13.85 -28.98 -0.90
CA ARG A 93 15.32 -29.18 -1.02
C ARG A 93 16.04 -27.98 -1.64
N VAL A 94 15.29 -26.95 -2.05
CA VAL A 94 15.81 -25.81 -2.79
C VAL A 94 15.97 -24.62 -1.85
N LEU A 95 17.13 -23.98 -1.90
CA LEU A 95 17.43 -22.78 -1.13
C LEU A 95 16.63 -21.58 -1.68
N GLY A 96 15.88 -20.93 -0.79
CA GLY A 96 15.04 -19.79 -1.11
C GLY A 96 13.87 -20.15 -2.05
N TYR A 97 13.23 -19.11 -2.59
CA TYR A 97 11.97 -19.23 -3.31
C TYR A 97 12.13 -18.93 -4.80
N HIS A 98 11.26 -19.51 -5.63
CA HIS A 98 11.17 -19.16 -7.04
C HIS A 98 10.35 -17.88 -7.22
N ALA A 99 10.94 -16.87 -7.86
CA ALA A 99 10.29 -15.61 -8.18
C ALA A 99 10.11 -15.45 -9.70
N SER A 100 8.91 -15.02 -10.08
CA SER A 100 8.55 -14.59 -11.44
C SER A 100 8.39 -13.08 -11.46
N LEU A 101 8.93 -12.44 -12.49
CA LEU A 101 8.88 -10.99 -12.68
C LEU A 101 7.98 -10.67 -13.88
N LYS A 102 6.98 -9.82 -13.69
CA LYS A 102 6.13 -9.30 -14.75
C LYS A 102 6.15 -7.77 -14.74
N PRO A 103 6.54 -7.10 -15.84
CA PRO A 103 6.46 -5.65 -15.93
C PRO A 103 4.99 -5.20 -16.01
N LEU A 104 4.69 -4.06 -15.39
CA LEU A 104 3.40 -3.37 -15.39
C LEU A 104 3.60 -1.91 -15.83
N ALA A 105 2.50 -1.25 -16.18
CA ALA A 105 2.55 0.16 -16.59
C ALA A 105 3.10 1.07 -15.48
N GLY A 106 3.82 2.13 -15.87
CA GLY A 106 4.29 3.16 -14.93
C GLY A 106 5.58 2.82 -14.17
N ASP A 107 6.51 2.09 -14.81
CA ASP A 107 7.77 1.64 -14.22
C ASP A 107 7.55 0.75 -12.99
N VAL A 108 6.62 -0.21 -13.07
CA VAL A 108 6.26 -1.09 -11.96
C VAL A 108 6.51 -2.55 -12.31
N VAL A 109 6.90 -3.34 -11.32
CA VAL A 109 7.11 -4.78 -11.45
C VAL A 109 6.19 -5.51 -10.49
N ARG A 110 5.44 -6.48 -11.00
CA ARG A 110 4.79 -7.51 -10.19
C ARG A 110 5.78 -8.66 -9.99
N VAL A 111 6.19 -8.87 -8.74
CA VAL A 111 7.02 -10.02 -8.34
C VAL A 111 6.11 -11.04 -7.69
N THR A 112 6.01 -12.22 -8.28
CA THR A 112 5.24 -13.33 -7.71
C THR A 112 6.19 -14.41 -7.25
N ILE A 113 6.21 -14.65 -5.94
CA ILE A 113 7.03 -15.67 -5.29
C ILE A 113 6.15 -16.88 -5.02
N LYS A 114 6.54 -18.01 -5.60
CA LYS A 114 5.75 -19.24 -5.59
C LYS A 114 6.03 -20.08 -4.35
N ASN A 115 4.99 -20.79 -3.90
CA ASN A 115 5.07 -21.80 -2.85
C ASN A 115 5.68 -21.30 -1.54
N VAL A 116 5.21 -20.14 -1.05
CA VAL A 116 5.65 -19.63 0.25
C VAL A 116 5.10 -20.52 1.36
N ASP A 117 5.98 -20.85 2.30
CA ASP A 117 5.80 -21.86 3.34
C ASP A 117 5.39 -21.26 4.70
N PHE A 118 5.42 -19.94 4.86
CA PHE A 118 4.91 -19.24 6.04
C PHE A 118 3.59 -18.51 5.76
N THR A 119 2.89 -18.14 6.83
CA THR A 119 1.67 -17.32 6.75
C THR A 119 1.98 -15.87 7.07
N TRP A 120 1.19 -14.94 6.51
CA TRP A 120 1.31 -13.51 6.78
C TRP A 120 -0.07 -12.88 6.95
N LYS A 121 -0.11 -11.75 7.67
CA LYS A 121 -1.29 -10.88 7.77
C LYS A 121 -1.26 -9.84 6.64
N PRO A 122 -2.42 -9.44 6.08
CA PRO A 122 -2.48 -8.38 5.10
C PRO A 122 -1.95 -7.05 5.67
N GLY A 123 -1.17 -6.31 4.90
CA GLY A 123 -0.49 -5.09 5.34
C GLY A 123 0.91 -5.32 5.94
N GLN A 124 1.35 -6.57 6.14
CA GLN A 124 2.74 -6.86 6.49
C GLN A 124 3.68 -6.70 5.30
N HIS A 125 4.98 -6.53 5.59
CA HIS A 125 6.04 -6.43 4.59
C HIS A 125 7.09 -7.52 4.76
N VAL A 126 7.87 -7.76 3.72
CA VAL A 126 9.02 -8.68 3.71
C VAL A 126 10.23 -7.98 3.13
N TYR A 127 11.39 -8.37 3.61
CA TYR A 127 12.66 -8.02 2.99
C TYR A 127 12.96 -9.02 1.88
N LEU A 128 13.16 -8.50 0.67
CA LEU A 128 13.46 -9.26 -0.53
C LEU A 128 14.94 -9.09 -0.90
N SER A 129 15.60 -10.20 -1.20
CA SER A 129 16.91 -10.21 -1.86
C SER A 129 16.88 -11.12 -3.08
N ILE A 130 17.44 -10.65 -4.20
CA ILE A 130 17.62 -11.44 -5.42
C ILE A 130 19.10 -11.30 -5.83
N PRO A 131 19.99 -12.20 -5.35
CA PRO A 131 21.43 -12.05 -5.53
C PRO A 131 21.88 -11.96 -6.99
N ARG A 132 21.14 -12.60 -7.92
CA ARG A 132 21.41 -12.54 -9.36
C ARG A 132 21.28 -11.12 -9.94
N LEU A 133 20.50 -10.24 -9.30
CA LEU A 133 20.30 -8.86 -9.75
C LEU A 133 21.25 -7.90 -9.03
N ARG A 134 21.26 -7.96 -7.70
CA ARG A 134 22.15 -7.19 -6.84
C ARG A 134 22.52 -8.06 -5.63
N PRO A 135 23.77 -8.55 -5.54
CA PRO A 135 24.18 -9.36 -4.40
C PRO A 135 24.24 -8.51 -3.13
N PHE A 136 23.93 -9.12 -1.99
CA PHE A 136 23.96 -8.51 -0.65
C PHE A 136 23.02 -7.32 -0.41
N GLU A 137 22.20 -6.94 -1.40
CA GLU A 137 21.15 -5.95 -1.24
C GLU A 137 19.85 -6.62 -0.77
N ILE A 138 19.25 -6.05 0.27
CA ILE A 138 18.04 -6.55 0.93
C ILE A 138 17.11 -5.36 1.15
N HIS A 139 15.91 -5.41 0.56
CA HIS A 139 15.00 -4.24 0.55
C HIS A 139 13.59 -4.61 1.03
N PRO A 140 12.93 -3.78 1.85
CA PRO A 140 11.59 -4.05 2.36
C PRO A 140 10.51 -3.72 1.31
N PHE A 141 9.53 -4.61 1.16
CA PHE A 141 8.35 -4.40 0.31
C PHE A 141 7.09 -4.96 0.98
N THR A 142 6.01 -4.18 0.91
CA THR A 142 4.69 -4.60 1.42
C THR A 142 4.11 -5.73 0.58
N ILE A 143 3.54 -6.72 1.25
CA ILE A 143 2.90 -7.86 0.60
C ILE A 143 1.54 -7.43 0.05
N ALA A 144 1.36 -7.58 -1.26
CA ALA A 144 0.16 -7.18 -2.01
C ALA A 144 -0.85 -8.34 -2.22
N SER A 145 -0.66 -9.48 -1.54
CA SER A 145 -1.59 -10.62 -1.55
C SER A 145 -1.97 -11.08 -0.14
N VAL A 146 -3.07 -11.81 -0.02
CA VAL A 146 -3.50 -12.47 1.22
C VAL A 146 -2.96 -13.90 1.27
N SER A 147 -2.68 -14.41 2.47
CA SER A 147 -2.17 -15.77 2.68
C SER A 147 -3.28 -16.82 2.50
N GLU A 148 -3.24 -17.57 1.39
CA GLU A 148 -4.19 -18.65 1.08
C GLU A 148 -4.07 -19.87 2.01
N LYS A 149 -2.92 -20.07 2.68
CA LYS A 149 -2.67 -21.16 3.65
C LYS A 149 -3.71 -21.24 4.76
N ARG A 150 -4.36 -20.10 5.07
CA ARG A 150 -5.46 -20.05 6.04
C ARG A 150 -6.72 -20.80 5.60
N HIS A 151 -6.80 -21.19 4.32
CA HIS A 151 -7.93 -21.89 3.71
C HIS A 151 -7.57 -23.34 3.30
N GLY A 152 -6.58 -23.95 3.96
CA GLY A 152 -6.20 -25.36 3.72
C GLY A 152 -5.26 -25.59 2.53
N ALA A 153 -4.84 -24.54 1.82
CA ALA A 153 -3.82 -24.65 0.78
C ALA A 153 -2.45 -25.01 1.39
N VAL A 154 -1.72 -25.94 0.77
CA VAL A 154 -0.38 -26.38 1.24
C VAL A 154 0.66 -25.27 1.14
N SER A 155 0.48 -24.32 0.23
CA SER A 155 1.37 -23.16 0.06
C SER A 155 0.61 -21.98 -0.55
N SER A 156 1.17 -20.77 -0.44
CA SER A 156 0.54 -19.56 -0.96
C SER A 156 1.50 -18.79 -1.85
N ASN A 157 0.96 -18.09 -2.85
CA ASN A 157 1.75 -17.21 -3.70
C ASN A 157 1.83 -15.82 -3.06
N LEU A 158 3.05 -15.36 -2.81
CA LEU A 158 3.32 -14.03 -2.28
C LEU A 158 3.55 -13.07 -3.45
N THR A 159 2.73 -12.02 -3.55
CA THR A 159 2.86 -11.03 -4.62
C THR A 159 3.33 -9.69 -4.06
N LEU A 160 4.32 -9.09 -4.70
CA LEU A 160 4.81 -7.74 -4.43
C LEU A 160 4.59 -6.87 -5.66
N ILE A 161 4.18 -5.62 -5.46
CA ILE A 161 4.07 -4.61 -6.52
C ILE A 161 5.10 -3.53 -6.23
N ILE A 162 6.15 -3.47 -7.04
CA ILE A 162 7.35 -2.67 -6.77
C ILE A 162 7.51 -1.61 -7.84
N LYS A 163 7.47 -0.35 -7.44
CA LYS A 163 7.80 0.78 -8.32
C LYS A 163 9.31 0.90 -8.48
N ALA A 164 9.77 1.13 -9.70
CA ALA A 164 11.19 1.29 -10.00
C ALA A 164 11.69 2.68 -9.58
N HIS A 165 12.69 2.70 -8.70
CA HIS A 165 13.43 3.88 -8.28
C HIS A 165 14.87 3.79 -8.82
N LYS A 166 15.88 4.12 -8.03
CA LYS A 166 17.31 3.87 -8.31
C LYS A 166 17.74 2.56 -7.63
N GLY A 167 18.88 1.99 -8.03
CA GLY A 167 19.45 0.79 -7.40
C GLY A 167 18.68 -0.51 -7.70
N PHE A 168 18.35 -1.27 -6.66
CA PHE A 168 17.69 -2.59 -6.73
C PHE A 168 16.42 -2.60 -7.57
N SER A 169 15.45 -1.72 -7.27
CA SER A 169 14.14 -1.72 -7.91
C SER A 169 14.21 -1.38 -9.42
N ARG A 170 15.18 -0.56 -9.84
CA ARG A 170 15.45 -0.34 -11.28
C ARG A 170 16.01 -1.57 -11.96
N SER A 171 16.93 -2.25 -11.28
CA SER A 171 17.54 -3.49 -11.78
C SER A 171 16.48 -4.57 -11.93
N LEU A 172 15.55 -4.65 -10.97
CA LEU A 172 14.36 -5.50 -11.01
C LEU A 172 13.45 -5.20 -12.21
N HIS A 173 13.18 -3.93 -12.49
CA HIS A 173 12.36 -3.53 -13.63
C HIS A 173 13.01 -3.84 -14.97
N LYS A 174 14.31 -3.56 -15.13
CA LYS A 174 15.07 -3.95 -16.32
C LYS A 174 15.05 -5.48 -16.53
N ALA A 175 15.21 -6.23 -15.44
CA ALA A 175 15.14 -7.69 -15.47
C ALA A 175 13.74 -8.21 -15.84
N ALA A 176 12.68 -7.55 -15.39
CA ALA A 176 11.30 -7.88 -15.71
C ALA A 176 10.97 -7.62 -17.19
N ILE A 177 11.45 -6.50 -17.76
CA ILE A 177 11.33 -6.23 -19.20
C ILE A 177 12.08 -7.31 -20.00
N GLY A 178 13.31 -7.63 -19.59
CA GLY A 178 14.10 -8.69 -20.23
C GLY A 178 13.47 -10.08 -20.11
N SER A 179 12.80 -10.39 -19.01
CA SER A 179 12.17 -11.71 -18.81
C SER A 179 10.96 -11.95 -19.70
N VAL A 180 10.29 -10.92 -20.21
CA VAL A 180 9.23 -11.07 -21.23
C VAL A 180 9.78 -11.78 -22.47
N THR A 181 11.03 -11.49 -22.83
CA THR A 181 11.69 -12.09 -24.01
C THR A 181 12.39 -13.42 -23.74
N ARG A 182 12.84 -13.67 -22.51
CA ARG A 182 13.74 -14.81 -22.18
C ARG A 182 13.18 -15.83 -21.19
N GLY A 183 11.98 -15.62 -20.63
CA GLY A 183 11.31 -16.58 -19.75
C GLY A 183 12.06 -16.92 -18.45
N GLY A 184 12.84 -15.99 -17.90
CA GLY A 184 13.71 -16.25 -16.75
C GLY A 184 13.00 -16.31 -15.40
N THR A 185 13.23 -17.39 -14.63
CA THR A 185 12.89 -17.46 -13.20
C THR A 185 14.07 -16.99 -12.34
N TYR A 186 13.77 -16.35 -11.21
CA TYR A 186 14.78 -15.83 -10.28
C TYR A 186 14.72 -16.55 -8.94
N ARG A 187 15.85 -16.58 -8.24
CA ARG A 187 15.95 -17.02 -6.85
C ARG A 187 15.77 -15.82 -5.93
N ALA A 188 14.71 -15.84 -5.14
CA ALA A 188 14.41 -14.83 -4.14
C ALA A 188 14.63 -15.37 -2.74
N PHE A 189 15.25 -14.56 -1.89
CA PHE A 189 15.41 -14.82 -0.47
C PHE A 189 14.52 -13.86 0.30
N LEU A 190 13.82 -14.37 1.31
CA LEU A 190 12.83 -13.63 2.08
C LEU A 190 13.19 -13.58 3.56
N THR A 191 13.03 -12.39 4.14
CA THR A 191 13.06 -12.19 5.59
C THR A 191 11.77 -11.49 6.03
N GLY A 192 10.98 -12.12 6.90
CA GLY A 192 9.66 -11.66 7.32
C GLY A 192 8.63 -12.80 7.47
N PRO A 193 7.35 -12.51 7.70
CA PRO A 193 6.74 -11.20 7.56
C PRO A 193 7.01 -10.29 8.75
N TRP A 194 6.99 -8.98 8.51
CA TRP A 194 7.20 -7.94 9.51
C TRP A 194 6.07 -6.91 9.48
N GLY A 195 5.94 -6.17 10.56
CA GLY A 195 4.91 -5.15 10.73
C GLY A 195 3.67 -5.67 11.45
N THR A 196 2.92 -4.72 12.01
CA THR A 196 1.71 -4.97 12.80
C THR A 196 0.57 -4.16 12.17
N PRO A 197 -0.13 -4.70 11.16
CA PRO A 197 -1.24 -3.99 10.51
C PRO A 197 -2.40 -3.80 11.51
N PRO A 198 -3.27 -2.80 11.29
CA PRO A 198 -4.41 -2.55 12.17
C PRO A 198 -5.42 -3.71 12.08
N ASP A 199 -6.05 -4.02 13.21
CA ASP A 199 -7.22 -4.89 13.23
C ASP A 199 -8.47 -4.04 12.98
N LEU A 200 -9.17 -4.32 11.88
CA LEU A 200 -10.34 -3.56 11.43
C LEU A 200 -11.64 -4.34 11.66
N SER A 201 -11.57 -5.54 12.24
CA SER A 201 -12.72 -6.44 12.38
C SER A 201 -13.78 -5.94 13.36
N HIS A 202 -13.44 -5.00 14.22
CA HIS A 202 -14.33 -4.39 15.21
C HIS A 202 -15.08 -3.16 14.68
N CYS A 203 -14.64 -2.57 13.56
CA CYS A 203 -15.27 -1.37 13.01
C CYS A 203 -16.44 -1.74 12.09
N GLU A 204 -17.47 -0.91 12.07
CA GLU A 204 -18.62 -1.09 11.18
C GLU A 204 -18.36 -0.47 9.80
N THR A 205 -17.81 0.74 9.78
CA THR A 205 -17.46 1.46 8.55
C THR A 205 -15.95 1.54 8.41
N VAL A 206 -15.43 1.27 7.21
CA VAL A 206 -13.99 1.38 6.91
C VAL A 206 -13.76 2.24 5.68
N VAL A 207 -12.93 3.28 5.82
CA VAL A 207 -12.49 4.16 4.73
C VAL A 207 -11.02 3.85 4.43
N LEU A 208 -10.76 3.32 3.24
CA LEU A 208 -9.41 2.99 2.77
C LEU A 208 -8.94 4.01 1.76
N LEU A 209 -7.90 4.78 2.08
CA LEU A 209 -7.29 5.75 1.17
C LEU A 209 -5.92 5.25 0.72
N ALA A 210 -5.70 5.15 -0.58
CA ALA A 210 -4.42 4.76 -1.14
C ALA A 210 -3.96 5.72 -2.24
N THR A 211 -2.67 5.99 -2.29
CA THR A 211 -2.05 6.72 -3.41
C THR A 211 -1.01 5.88 -4.11
N SER A 212 -1.06 5.80 -5.44
CA SER A 212 -0.10 5.05 -6.25
C SER A 212 0.10 3.62 -5.69
N SER A 213 1.32 3.25 -5.31
CA SER A 213 1.67 1.93 -4.79
C SER A 213 1.19 1.68 -3.35
N GLY A 214 0.62 2.67 -2.67
CA GLY A 214 -0.04 2.48 -1.38
C GLY A 214 -1.20 1.48 -1.43
N ALA A 215 -1.75 1.21 -2.63
CA ALA A 215 -2.72 0.15 -2.84
C ALA A 215 -2.18 -1.25 -2.48
N SER A 216 -0.85 -1.45 -2.51
CA SER A 216 -0.23 -2.70 -2.04
C SER A 216 -0.48 -2.98 -0.56
N PHE A 217 -0.75 -1.96 0.26
CA PHE A 217 -1.12 -2.10 1.66
C PHE A 217 -2.63 -2.26 1.84
N THR A 218 -3.43 -1.41 1.18
CA THR A 218 -4.87 -1.33 1.41
C THR A 218 -5.69 -2.40 0.67
N VAL A 219 -5.28 -2.83 -0.53
CA VAL A 219 -6.02 -3.85 -1.29
C VAL A 219 -6.03 -5.22 -0.58
N PRO A 220 -4.93 -5.71 0.00
CA PRO A 220 -4.97 -6.93 0.81
C PRO A 220 -5.81 -6.79 2.08
N LEU A 221 -5.86 -5.61 2.70
CA LEU A 221 -6.75 -5.35 3.84
C LEU A 221 -8.22 -5.45 3.41
N LEU A 222 -8.57 -4.82 2.28
CA LEU A 222 -9.90 -4.93 1.67
C LEU A 222 -10.27 -6.39 1.40
N GLU A 223 -9.39 -7.13 0.73
CA GLU A 223 -9.62 -8.55 0.42
C GLU A 223 -9.84 -9.38 1.69
N ASN A 224 -9.07 -9.13 2.75
CA ASN A 224 -9.23 -9.83 4.02
C ASN A 224 -10.56 -9.49 4.71
N MET A 225 -11.03 -8.24 4.65
CA MET A 225 -12.34 -7.86 5.18
C MET A 225 -13.49 -8.44 4.36
N MET A 226 -13.31 -8.65 3.05
CA MET A 226 -14.31 -9.37 2.25
C MET A 226 -14.39 -10.86 2.61
N GLN A 227 -13.27 -11.48 2.98
CA GLN A 227 -13.23 -12.88 3.41
C GLN A 227 -13.68 -13.07 4.87
N LYS A 228 -13.36 -12.10 5.73
CA LYS A 228 -13.62 -12.12 7.18
C LYS A 228 -14.14 -10.75 7.61
N PRO A 229 -15.43 -10.45 7.34
CA PRO A 229 -15.97 -9.12 7.56
C PRO A 229 -16.02 -8.71 9.03
N GLY A 230 -16.21 -9.66 9.96
CA GLY A 230 -16.40 -9.31 11.36
C GLY A 230 -17.62 -8.40 11.53
N CYS A 231 -17.42 -7.21 12.09
CA CYS A 231 -18.44 -6.18 12.23
C CYS A 231 -18.57 -5.27 11.00
N VAL A 232 -17.68 -5.36 10.01
CA VAL A 232 -17.63 -4.46 8.87
C VAL A 232 -18.86 -4.63 7.99
N ARG A 233 -19.62 -3.54 7.82
CA ARG A 233 -20.82 -3.46 6.96
C ARG A 233 -20.61 -2.59 5.75
N ARG A 234 -19.76 -1.56 5.85
CA ARG A 234 -19.54 -0.61 4.77
C ARG A 234 -18.05 -0.34 4.58
N ILE A 235 -17.60 -0.42 3.33
CA ILE A 235 -16.22 -0.13 2.97
C ILE A 235 -16.22 0.88 1.82
N THR A 236 -15.56 2.00 2.03
CA THR A 236 -15.29 2.98 0.97
C THR A 236 -13.80 2.97 0.67
N PHE A 237 -13.44 2.54 -0.54
CA PHE A 237 -12.05 2.46 -0.99
C PHE A 237 -11.79 3.54 -2.03
N HIS A 238 -10.86 4.44 -1.73
CA HIS A 238 -10.40 5.48 -2.63
C HIS A 238 -8.96 5.24 -3.05
N TRP A 239 -8.74 5.10 -4.35
CA TRP A 239 -7.40 4.92 -4.91
C TRP A 239 -7.03 6.03 -5.87
N ILE A 240 -6.06 6.83 -5.47
CA ILE A 240 -5.60 8.00 -6.22
C ILE A 240 -4.38 7.59 -7.05
N ILE A 241 -4.54 7.58 -8.37
CA ILE A 241 -3.50 7.25 -9.34
C ILE A 241 -3.21 8.43 -10.27
N ARG A 242 -2.03 8.41 -10.87
CA ARG A 242 -1.61 9.45 -11.83
C ARG A 242 -2.15 9.18 -13.22
N SER A 243 -2.13 7.94 -13.70
CA SER A 243 -2.56 7.57 -15.04
C SER A 243 -3.47 6.36 -14.95
N GLU A 244 -4.46 6.30 -15.83
CA GLU A 244 -5.38 5.15 -15.96
C GLU A 244 -4.64 3.84 -16.21
N SER A 245 -3.48 3.87 -16.88
CA SER A 245 -2.64 2.69 -17.11
C SER A 245 -2.24 1.96 -15.82
N HIS A 246 -2.20 2.67 -14.68
CA HIS A 246 -1.92 2.08 -13.37
C HIS A 246 -3.06 1.19 -12.84
N LEU A 247 -4.28 1.28 -13.41
CA LEU A 247 -5.36 0.34 -13.11
C LEU A 247 -4.92 -1.10 -13.33
N SER A 248 -4.03 -1.37 -14.28
CA SER A 248 -3.48 -2.71 -14.53
C SER A 248 -2.81 -3.38 -13.31
N TRP A 249 -2.50 -2.62 -12.25
CA TRP A 249 -1.87 -3.16 -11.05
C TRP A 249 -2.85 -3.98 -10.20
N PHE A 250 -4.08 -3.48 -10.03
CA PHE A 250 -5.09 -4.03 -9.12
C PHE A 250 -6.52 -4.05 -9.69
N GLY A 251 -6.76 -3.53 -10.90
CA GLY A 251 -8.08 -3.36 -11.52
C GLY A 251 -8.88 -4.66 -11.53
N ASP A 252 -8.36 -5.70 -12.18
CA ASP A 252 -9.02 -7.02 -12.22
C ASP A 252 -9.38 -7.54 -10.82
N LYS A 253 -8.47 -7.34 -9.84
CA LYS A 253 -8.68 -7.77 -8.46
C LYS A 253 -9.77 -6.96 -7.76
N LEU A 254 -9.82 -5.64 -8.00
CA LEU A 254 -10.87 -4.77 -7.46
C LEU A 254 -12.24 -5.12 -8.06
N THR A 255 -12.31 -5.36 -9.37
CA THR A 255 -13.53 -5.81 -10.04
C THR A 255 -14.05 -7.11 -9.43
N THR A 256 -13.19 -8.12 -9.27
CA THR A 256 -13.57 -9.38 -8.61
C THR A 256 -14.03 -9.18 -7.16
N LEU A 257 -13.45 -8.24 -6.41
CA LEU A 257 -13.88 -7.94 -5.04
C LEU A 257 -15.26 -7.28 -5.00
N VAL A 258 -15.55 -6.39 -5.95
CA VAL A 258 -16.86 -5.73 -6.08
C VAL A 258 -17.94 -6.73 -6.47
N GLU A 259 -17.67 -7.61 -7.44
CA GLU A 259 -18.57 -8.72 -7.81
C GLU A 259 -18.86 -9.63 -6.61
N LYS A 260 -17.83 -9.98 -5.81
CA LYS A 260 -18.03 -10.74 -4.58
C LYS A 260 -18.87 -9.98 -3.55
N ALA A 261 -18.64 -8.68 -3.39
CA ALA A 261 -19.38 -7.84 -2.45
C ALA A 261 -20.87 -7.73 -2.80
N GLN A 262 -21.25 -7.80 -4.08
CA GLN A 262 -22.67 -7.84 -4.49
C GLN A 262 -23.42 -9.08 -3.97
N THR A 263 -22.70 -10.18 -3.72
CA THR A 263 -23.28 -11.41 -3.14
C THR A 263 -23.20 -11.49 -1.63
N HIS A 264 -22.46 -10.59 -0.99
CA HIS A 264 -22.23 -10.57 0.45
C HIS A 264 -22.98 -9.40 1.10
N SER A 265 -23.15 -9.44 2.42
CA SER A 265 -23.83 -8.40 3.19
C SER A 265 -23.00 -7.13 3.41
N VAL A 266 -21.82 -7.00 2.78
CA VAL A 266 -20.94 -5.84 2.91
C VAL A 266 -21.08 -4.92 1.71
N ASN A 267 -21.41 -3.65 1.97
CA ASN A 267 -21.49 -2.62 0.95
C ASN A 267 -20.07 -2.10 0.62
N LEU A 268 -19.59 -2.35 -0.60
CA LEU A 268 -18.27 -1.95 -1.08
C LEU A 268 -18.39 -0.88 -2.17
N HIS A 269 -17.90 0.32 -1.87
CA HIS A 269 -17.79 1.41 -2.83
C HIS A 269 -16.33 1.67 -3.18
N VAL A 270 -15.95 1.42 -4.43
CA VAL A 270 -14.59 1.62 -4.95
C VAL A 270 -14.58 2.85 -5.86
N VAL A 271 -13.74 3.84 -5.55
CA VAL A 271 -13.53 5.03 -6.40
C VAL A 271 -12.07 5.16 -6.75
N VAL A 272 -11.76 5.11 -8.04
CA VAL A 272 -10.41 5.36 -8.56
C VAL A 272 -10.34 6.78 -9.09
N HIS A 273 -9.42 7.59 -8.55
CA HIS A 273 -9.21 8.98 -8.94
C HIS A 273 -7.99 9.09 -9.85
N VAL A 274 -8.18 9.48 -11.11
CA VAL A 274 -7.09 9.66 -12.09
C VAL A 274 -6.72 11.13 -12.18
N THR A 275 -5.50 11.48 -11.74
CA THR A 275 -5.08 12.89 -11.51
C THR A 275 -4.23 13.52 -12.62
N ARG A 276 -3.78 12.74 -13.61
CA ARG A 276 -3.16 13.25 -14.85
C ARG A 276 -3.76 12.51 -16.03
N ASP A 277 -4.38 13.24 -16.94
CA ASP A 277 -4.74 12.69 -18.24
C ASP A 277 -3.65 13.00 -19.27
N ASP A 278 -3.39 12.05 -20.16
CA ASP A 278 -2.45 12.14 -21.30
C ASP A 278 -3.08 12.94 -22.47
N GLN A 279 -4.21 13.61 -22.24
CA GLN A 279 -4.92 14.49 -23.18
C GLN A 279 -4.18 15.80 -23.49
N GLN A 280 -3.02 16.08 -22.88
CA GLN A 280 -2.11 17.11 -23.37
C GLN A 280 -1.08 16.53 -24.35
N ARG A 281 -1.56 15.97 -25.47
CA ARG A 281 -0.72 15.94 -26.67
C ARG A 281 -0.54 17.40 -27.11
N PRO A 282 0.69 17.90 -27.29
CA PRO A 282 0.87 19.20 -27.92
C PRO A 282 0.35 19.07 -29.35
N LEU A 283 -0.70 19.82 -29.69
CA LEU A 283 -1.06 20.09 -31.06
C LEU A 283 0.17 20.75 -31.71
N GLN A 284 0.93 19.96 -32.47
CA GLN A 284 1.87 20.50 -33.43
C GLN A 284 1.04 21.34 -34.41
N GLY A 285 1.38 22.62 -34.46
CA GLY A 285 0.62 23.64 -35.19
C GLY A 285 0.49 23.37 -36.67
N GLY A 286 -0.69 23.71 -37.18
CA GLY A 286 -1.06 23.75 -38.59
C GLY A 286 -2.55 24.05 -38.64
N GLY A 287 -2.91 25.30 -38.92
CA GLY A 287 -4.26 25.82 -38.78
C GLY A 287 -5.28 25.14 -39.70
N ASP A 288 -6.48 24.94 -39.17
CA ASP A 288 -7.73 25.45 -39.76
C ASP A 288 -8.86 25.25 -38.75
N THR A 289 -9.57 26.33 -38.49
CA THR A 289 -10.76 26.37 -37.63
C THR A 289 -11.86 25.50 -38.24
N VAL A 290 -12.07 24.33 -37.66
CA VAL A 290 -13.30 23.55 -37.85
C VAL A 290 -13.92 23.35 -36.47
N GLU A 291 -15.04 24.04 -36.23
CA GLU A 291 -15.93 23.77 -35.11
C GLU A 291 -16.25 22.26 -35.08
N LYS A 292 -15.81 21.57 -34.03
CA LYS A 292 -16.26 20.21 -33.75
C LYS A 292 -17.15 20.20 -32.52
N LYS A 293 -18.43 20.01 -32.81
CA LYS A 293 -19.53 19.62 -31.93
C LYS A 293 -19.04 18.67 -30.83
N GLN A 294 -19.28 19.08 -29.60
CA GLN A 294 -18.97 18.34 -28.39
C GLN A 294 -19.89 17.11 -28.33
N GLU A 295 -19.45 15.98 -28.87
CA GLU A 295 -20.08 14.69 -28.60
C GLU A 295 -19.75 14.28 -27.16
N GLN A 296 -20.76 14.47 -26.32
CA GLN A 296 -20.84 14.01 -24.95
C GLN A 296 -20.78 12.48 -24.98
N ARG A 297 -19.58 11.91 -24.79
CA ARG A 297 -19.45 10.47 -24.50
C ARG A 297 -19.96 10.23 -23.09
N GLU A 298 -21.07 9.52 -22.99
CA GLU A 298 -21.65 9.08 -21.73
C GLU A 298 -20.63 8.25 -20.91
N PRO A 299 -20.69 8.33 -19.57
CA PRO A 299 -19.86 7.49 -18.72
C PRO A 299 -20.17 6.02 -18.99
N ILE A 300 -19.13 5.19 -19.12
CA ILE A 300 -19.28 3.73 -19.14
C ILE A 300 -19.71 3.31 -17.74
N VAL A 301 -21.03 3.31 -17.50
CA VAL A 301 -21.64 2.66 -16.34
C VAL A 301 -21.86 1.21 -16.74
N SER A 302 -20.98 0.30 -16.35
CA SER A 302 -21.28 -1.13 -16.44
C SER A 302 -22.19 -1.51 -15.27
N VAL A 303 -23.48 -1.17 -15.36
CA VAL A 303 -24.51 -1.83 -14.55
C VAL A 303 -24.73 -3.20 -15.18
N ILE A 304 -24.17 -4.25 -14.58
CA ILE A 304 -24.55 -5.62 -14.92
C ILE A 304 -25.86 -5.91 -14.17
N SER A 305 -26.99 -5.55 -14.79
CA SER A 305 -28.31 -6.02 -14.38
C SER A 305 -28.73 -7.16 -15.30
N ARG A 306 -29.21 -8.27 -14.70
CA ARG A 306 -29.79 -9.41 -15.43
C ARG A 306 -31.15 -9.02 -16.03
N PRO A 307 -31.53 -9.51 -17.23
CA PRO A 307 -32.88 -9.31 -17.74
C PRO A 307 -33.84 -10.29 -17.06
N ASP A 308 -34.81 -9.75 -16.32
CA ASP A 308 -35.99 -10.51 -15.88
C ASP A 308 -37.06 -10.52 -16.97
N VAL A 309 -37.73 -11.67 -17.04
CA VAL A 309 -38.67 -12.07 -18.09
C VAL A 309 -39.97 -11.26 -18.02
N SER A 310 -40.42 -10.83 -19.20
CA SER A 310 -41.65 -10.09 -19.52
C SER A 310 -42.94 -10.61 -18.85
N PRO A 311 -43.92 -9.70 -18.62
CA PRO A 311 -45.31 -10.04 -18.92
C PRO A 311 -45.94 -9.12 -19.98
N LYS A 312 -46.89 -9.74 -20.68
CA LYS A 312 -47.60 -9.33 -21.89
C LYS A 312 -48.43 -8.04 -21.78
N GLU A 313 -48.57 -7.44 -22.95
CA GLU A 313 -49.45 -6.35 -23.36
C GLU A 313 -50.92 -6.50 -22.93
N ALA A 314 -51.54 -5.39 -22.56
CA ALA A 314 -52.97 -5.15 -22.76
C ALA A 314 -53.22 -3.65 -22.99
N ASN A 315 -53.74 -3.34 -24.19
CA ASN A 315 -54.15 -2.02 -24.65
C ASN A 315 -55.48 -1.61 -24.02
N VAL A 316 -55.57 -0.42 -23.41
CA VAL A 316 -56.81 0.36 -23.33
C VAL A 316 -56.48 1.85 -23.46
N SER A 317 -57.31 2.53 -24.25
CA SER A 317 -57.12 3.86 -24.79
C SER A 317 -58.10 4.89 -24.20
N VAL A 318 -57.65 6.16 -24.19
CA VAL A 318 -58.39 7.42 -24.44
C VAL A 318 -58.64 8.42 -23.27
N SER A 319 -58.05 9.60 -23.52
CA SER A 319 -58.39 11.03 -23.28
C SER A 319 -58.47 11.67 -21.90
N GLY A 320 -57.81 12.83 -21.83
CA GLY A 320 -58.47 14.09 -21.46
C GLY A 320 -57.79 14.87 -20.33
N ALA A 321 -57.16 15.99 -20.69
CA ALA A 321 -56.92 17.21 -19.89
C ALA A 321 -56.39 17.07 -18.44
N ASP A 322 -55.14 17.44 -18.19
CA ASP A 322 -54.78 18.81 -17.78
C ASP A 322 -53.29 18.88 -17.38
N ARG A 323 -52.61 19.93 -17.87
CA ARG A 323 -51.24 20.27 -17.47
C ARG A 323 -51.32 21.07 -16.18
N SER A 324 -50.97 20.47 -15.05
CA SER A 324 -50.20 21.06 -13.94
C SER A 324 -50.10 20.09 -12.78
N ALA A 325 -48.90 20.00 -12.19
CA ALA A 325 -48.48 19.16 -11.05
C ALA A 325 -48.05 17.72 -11.39
N LEU A 326 -47.00 17.25 -10.67
CA LEU A 326 -46.19 16.04 -10.83
C LEU A 326 -45.08 16.19 -11.90
N LEU A 327 -43.79 16.22 -11.55
CA LEU A 327 -43.07 15.13 -10.89
C LEU A 327 -42.17 15.63 -9.75
N ALA A 328 -42.73 15.68 -8.54
CA ALA A 328 -42.03 15.12 -7.39
C ALA A 328 -42.44 13.64 -7.37
N VAL A 329 -41.64 12.79 -8.00
CA VAL A 329 -41.63 11.37 -7.70
C VAL A 329 -40.31 11.15 -7.00
N GLU A 330 -40.33 11.35 -5.69
CA GLU A 330 -39.47 10.59 -4.79
C GLU A 330 -39.67 9.13 -5.17
N HIS A 331 -38.71 8.59 -5.92
CA HIS A 331 -38.53 7.16 -5.95
C HIS A 331 -37.88 6.79 -4.62
N ASP A 332 -38.77 6.50 -3.68
CA ASP A 332 -38.54 5.77 -2.45
C ASP A 332 -38.00 4.37 -2.81
N HIS A 333 -36.72 4.32 -3.17
CA HIS A 333 -35.96 3.08 -3.27
C HIS A 333 -35.39 2.83 -1.88
N ALA A 334 -35.87 1.78 -1.23
CA ALA A 334 -35.17 1.13 -0.12
C ALA A 334 -33.67 1.08 -0.46
N PRO A 335 -32.74 1.39 0.48
CA PRO A 335 -31.33 1.52 0.17
C PRO A 335 -30.78 0.17 -0.27
N GLY A 336 -30.78 -0.06 -1.58
CA GLY A 336 -30.30 -1.28 -2.19
C GLY A 336 -28.80 -1.40 -1.96
N HIS A 337 -28.37 -2.58 -1.53
CA HIS A 337 -26.96 -2.99 -1.49
C HIS A 337 -26.36 -2.90 -2.89
N GLN A 338 -25.86 -1.73 -3.29
CA GLN A 338 -25.15 -1.55 -4.56
C GLN A 338 -23.66 -1.32 -4.32
N SER A 339 -22.92 -2.43 -4.22
CA SER A 339 -21.47 -2.40 -4.37
C SER A 339 -21.11 -1.99 -5.79
N SER A 340 -20.24 -0.99 -5.93
CA SER A 340 -19.91 -0.38 -7.23
C SER A 340 -18.43 0.02 -7.32
N MET A 341 -17.95 0.14 -8.55
CA MET A 341 -16.62 0.64 -8.88
C MET A 341 -16.73 1.76 -9.91
N ASN A 342 -16.25 2.94 -9.54
CA ASN A 342 -16.28 4.13 -10.40
C ASN A 342 -14.85 4.63 -10.66
N VAL A 343 -14.58 5.02 -11.90
CA VAL A 343 -13.33 5.71 -12.27
C VAL A 343 -13.68 7.16 -12.53
N VAL A 344 -13.08 8.05 -11.76
CA VAL A 344 -13.33 9.49 -11.81
C VAL A 344 -12.09 10.19 -12.34
N TYR A 345 -12.29 10.96 -13.41
CA TYR A 345 -11.29 11.83 -14.03
C TYR A 345 -11.49 13.24 -13.50
N ASP A 346 -10.82 13.58 -12.40
CA ASP A 346 -10.96 14.87 -11.75
C ASP A 346 -9.62 15.36 -11.18
N LYS A 347 -9.60 16.61 -10.72
CA LYS A 347 -8.54 17.18 -9.91
C LYS A 347 -8.31 16.30 -8.68
N ARG A 348 -7.10 16.41 -8.12
CA ARG A 348 -6.71 15.65 -6.91
C ARG A 348 -7.79 15.83 -5.82
N PRO A 349 -8.44 14.75 -5.35
CA PRO A 349 -9.49 14.85 -4.34
C PRO A 349 -8.92 15.34 -3.02
N ASP A 350 -9.71 16.10 -2.27
CA ASP A 350 -9.37 16.53 -0.92
C ASP A 350 -9.75 15.46 0.11
N VAL A 351 -8.95 15.32 1.16
CA VAL A 351 -9.18 14.34 2.23
C VAL A 351 -10.57 14.51 2.85
N THR A 352 -11.01 15.75 3.02
CA THR A 352 -12.35 16.08 3.54
C THR A 352 -13.45 15.37 2.75
N SER A 353 -13.41 15.52 1.42
CA SER A 353 -14.40 14.93 0.51
C SER A 353 -14.42 13.40 0.53
N LEU A 354 -13.27 12.78 0.81
CA LEU A 354 -13.11 11.33 0.81
C LEU A 354 -13.52 10.67 2.13
N THR A 355 -13.58 11.43 3.22
CA THR A 355 -13.71 10.87 4.57
C THR A 355 -14.93 11.37 5.33
N ARG A 356 -15.36 12.63 5.11
CA ARG A 356 -16.49 13.23 5.85
C ARG A 356 -17.78 12.42 5.69
N GLY A 357 -18.26 12.24 4.46
CA GLY A 357 -19.52 11.53 4.19
C GLY A 357 -19.54 10.13 4.79
N PRO A 358 -18.55 9.26 4.49
CA PRO A 358 -18.47 7.95 5.12
C PRO A 358 -18.44 7.98 6.66
N VAL A 359 -17.79 8.96 7.29
CA VAL A 359 -17.75 9.07 8.75
C VAL A 359 -19.08 9.54 9.35
N GLU A 360 -19.79 10.45 8.67
CA GLU A 360 -21.07 11.01 9.10
C GLU A 360 -22.20 9.99 8.99
N ASP A 361 -22.21 9.20 7.92
CA ASP A 361 -23.18 8.13 7.67
C ASP A 361 -22.98 6.88 8.56
N ALA A 362 -21.88 6.81 9.31
CA ALA A 362 -21.54 5.61 10.07
C ALA A 362 -22.42 5.45 11.32
N LEU A 363 -23.05 4.28 11.45
CA LEU A 363 -23.87 3.95 12.62
C LEU A 363 -23.03 3.42 13.79
N GLY A 364 -21.84 2.90 13.51
CA GLY A 364 -20.89 2.37 14.47
C GLY A 364 -19.48 2.93 14.29
N GLU A 365 -18.51 2.31 14.96
CA GLU A 365 -17.11 2.75 14.90
C GLU A 365 -16.58 2.77 13.46
N THR A 366 -15.84 3.82 13.13
CA THR A 366 -15.28 4.03 11.80
C THR A 366 -13.75 3.96 11.84
N ALA A 367 -13.16 3.20 10.93
CA ALA A 367 -11.71 3.20 10.72
C ALA A 367 -11.36 3.95 9.42
N VAL A 368 -10.48 4.94 9.51
CA VAL A 368 -9.85 5.61 8.37
C VAL A 368 -8.42 5.10 8.25
N VAL A 369 -8.11 4.40 7.17
CA VAL A 369 -6.81 3.80 6.91
C VAL A 369 -6.19 4.44 5.68
N VAL A 370 -5.05 5.11 5.84
CA VAL A 370 -4.44 5.91 4.78
C VAL A 370 -3.03 5.40 4.49
N CYS A 371 -2.76 5.03 3.23
CA CYS A 371 -1.43 4.69 2.76
C CYS A 371 -0.99 5.64 1.63
N GLY A 372 -0.04 6.53 1.93
CA GLY A 372 0.37 7.54 0.97
C GLY A 372 1.62 8.32 1.28
N GLY A 373 1.87 9.36 0.48
CA GLY A 373 2.96 10.29 0.71
C GLY A 373 2.74 11.16 1.97
N PRO A 374 3.80 11.81 2.49
CA PRO A 374 3.74 12.55 3.76
C PRO A 374 2.66 13.64 3.82
N THR A 375 2.41 14.33 2.71
CA THR A 375 1.38 15.38 2.64
C THR A 375 -0.02 14.80 2.86
N LEU A 376 -0.35 13.70 2.20
CA LEU A 376 -1.67 13.08 2.36
C LEU A 376 -1.86 12.57 3.79
N THR A 377 -0.84 11.88 4.34
CA THR A 377 -0.95 11.33 5.70
C THR A 377 -1.00 12.42 6.76
N ALA A 378 -0.29 13.55 6.57
CA ALA A 378 -0.41 14.72 7.43
C ALA A 378 -1.82 15.35 7.35
N GLN A 379 -2.34 15.57 6.15
CA GLN A 379 -3.69 16.10 5.95
C GLN A 379 -4.75 15.20 6.57
N SER A 380 -4.65 13.88 6.42
CA SER A 380 -5.56 12.93 7.06
C SER A 380 -5.49 12.96 8.59
N ARG A 381 -4.30 13.12 9.18
CA ARG A 381 -4.19 13.27 10.65
C ARG A 381 -4.88 14.54 11.13
N THR A 382 -4.58 15.67 10.51
CA THR A 382 -5.18 16.96 10.88
C THR A 382 -6.70 16.92 10.70
N PHE A 383 -7.18 16.43 9.56
CA PHE A 383 -8.60 16.41 9.25
C PHE A 383 -9.39 15.46 10.15
N VAL A 384 -8.91 14.23 10.38
CA VAL A 384 -9.62 13.28 11.25
C VAL A 384 -9.63 13.76 12.71
N ALA A 385 -8.55 14.40 13.17
CA ALA A 385 -8.54 15.02 14.49
C ALA A 385 -9.58 16.16 14.58
N SER A 386 -9.62 17.07 13.60
CA SER A 386 -10.61 18.15 13.59
C SER A 386 -12.04 17.63 13.51
N LEU A 387 -12.28 16.59 12.71
CA LEU A 387 -13.61 15.98 12.56
C LEU A 387 -14.05 15.26 13.86
N SER A 388 -13.13 14.61 14.56
CA SER A 388 -13.39 14.01 15.87
C SER A 388 -13.79 15.05 16.91
N ASP A 389 -13.11 16.20 16.93
CA ASP A 389 -13.45 17.31 17.82
C ASP A 389 -14.77 17.98 17.45
N GLU A 390 -15.01 18.23 16.16
CA GLU A 390 -16.26 18.78 15.62
C GLU A 390 -17.47 17.93 16.01
N ARG A 391 -17.36 16.60 15.89
CA ARG A 391 -18.42 15.65 16.27
C ARG A 391 -18.51 15.40 17.78
N ALA A 392 -17.54 15.90 18.53
CA ALA A 392 -17.41 15.68 19.96
C ALA A 392 -17.46 14.17 20.32
N VAL A 393 -16.70 13.37 19.56
CA VAL A 393 -16.63 11.91 19.71
C VAL A 393 -16.28 11.52 21.15
N HIS A 394 -17.06 10.62 21.74
CA HIS A 394 -16.99 10.24 23.16
C HIS A 394 -17.16 11.39 24.18
N LYS A 395 -17.68 12.55 23.77
CA LYS A 395 -17.99 13.70 24.66
C LYS A 395 -19.49 13.85 24.92
N GLY A 396 -20.26 12.75 24.86
CA GLY A 396 -21.69 12.72 25.19
C GLY A 396 -22.66 13.01 24.05
N THR A 397 -22.19 13.22 22.82
CA THR A 397 -23.05 13.45 21.63
C THR A 397 -23.61 12.18 21.00
N GLY A 398 -23.18 11.00 21.47
CA GLY A 398 -23.48 9.73 20.80
C GLY A 398 -22.72 9.50 19.50
N ALA A 399 -21.80 10.41 19.12
CA ALA A 399 -20.95 10.24 17.95
C ALA A 399 -19.99 9.06 18.14
N GLN A 400 -19.92 8.23 17.10
CA GLN A 400 -19.12 7.00 17.08
C GLN A 400 -17.62 7.26 17.02
N GLY A 401 -16.84 6.31 17.55
CA GLY A 401 -15.38 6.36 17.54
C GLY A 401 -14.81 6.44 16.13
N ILE A 402 -13.80 7.28 15.93
CA ILE A 402 -13.05 7.37 14.66
C ILE A 402 -11.61 6.93 14.92
N TYR A 403 -11.25 5.75 14.42
CA TYR A 403 -9.90 5.22 14.45
C TYR A 403 -9.12 5.66 13.20
N LEU A 404 -7.91 6.18 13.37
CA LEU A 404 -7.03 6.55 12.26
C LEU A 404 -5.77 5.68 12.25
N PHE A 405 -5.50 5.05 11.11
CA PHE A 405 -4.22 4.40 10.82
C PHE A 405 -3.56 5.05 9.60
N THR A 406 -2.29 5.45 9.72
CA THR A 406 -1.54 6.10 8.64
C THR A 406 -0.24 5.38 8.36
N GLU A 407 -0.12 4.82 7.16
CA GLU A 407 1.10 4.21 6.63
C GLU A 407 1.73 5.19 5.63
N THR A 408 3.01 5.49 5.78
CA THR A 408 3.73 6.38 4.85
C THR A 408 4.86 5.61 4.19
N TYR A 409 4.94 5.68 2.86
CA TYR A 409 6.13 5.22 2.15
C TYR A 409 7.16 6.35 2.06
N GLY A 410 8.41 6.04 2.45
CA GLY A 410 9.46 7.03 2.70
C GLY A 410 10.53 7.19 1.61
N TRP A 411 10.20 6.97 0.33
CA TRP A 411 11.15 7.15 -0.77
C TRP A 411 11.16 8.56 -1.38
#